data_AF-A0A5K0X1K9-F1
#
_entry.id   AF-A0A5K0X1K9-F1
#
_cell.length_a   1.000
_cell.length_b   1.000
_cell.length_c   1.000
_cell.angle_alpha   90.00
_cell.angle_beta   90.00
_cell.angle_gamma   90.00
#
_symmetry.space_group_name_H-M   'P 1'
#
loop_
_entity.id
_entity.type
_entity.pdbx_description
1 polymer ?
#
loop_
_entity_poly.entity_id
_entity_poly.type
_entity_poly.pdbx_seq_one_letter_code
_entity_poly.pdbx_strand_id
1 'polypeptide(L)' 'LVIEEICRDIYRADPEWKFMLLRYFNPVGAHPSGYIGEDPSGIPNNLMPLIQQVAVGRREALTVFGNDYSTKDGTG' A
#
# COMPACT_ATOMS: atom_id res chain seq x y z
N LEU A 1 10.62 10.30 -1.59
CA LEU A 1 11.16 11.67 -1.48
C LEU A 1 11.97 12.10 -2.70
N VAL A 2 12.96 11.32 -3.16
CA VAL A 2 13.80 11.68 -4.32
C VAL A 2 13.00 12.11 -5.56
N ILE A 3 11.99 11.35 -5.96
CA ILE A 3 11.17 11.67 -7.14
C ILE A 3 10.37 12.98 -6.96
N GLU A 4 9.87 13.25 -5.75
CA GLU A 4 9.17 14.51 -5.48
C GLU A 4 10.09 15.71 -5.60
N GLU A 5 11.33 15.60 -5.11
CA GLU A 5 12.32 16.68 -5.27
C GLU A 5 12.68 16.89 -6.73
N ILE A 6 12.86 15.81 -7.50
CA ILE A 6 13.09 15.91 -8.95
C ILE A 6 11.93 16.64 -9.64
N CYS A 7 10.68 16.32 -9.32
CA CYS A 7 9.52 17.05 -9.86
C CYS A 7 9.55 18.55 -9.50
N ARG A 8 9.96 18.89 -8.27
CA ARG A 8 10.10 20.29 -7.84
C ARG A 8 11.23 21.00 -8.58
N ASP A 9 12.36 20.33 -8.80
CA ASP A 9 13.51 20.89 -9.51
C ASP A 9 13.21 21.10 -10.99
N ILE A 10 12.49 20.18 -11.63
CA ILE A 10 12.00 20.36 -13.02
C ILE A 10 11.05 21.56 -13.09
N TYR A 11 10.08 21.66 -12.18
CA TYR A 11 9.16 22.81 -12.16
C TYR A 11 9.87 24.16 -11.92
N ARG A 12 10.93 24.16 -11.11
CA ARG A 12 11.77 25.37 -10.90
C ARG A 12 12.54 25.76 -12.16
N ALA A 13 12.99 24.79 -12.96
CA ALA A 13 13.69 25.03 -14.21
C ALA A 13 12.74 25.46 -15.34
N ASP A 14 11.53 24.90 -15.38
CA ASP A 14 10.50 25.20 -16.38
C ASP A 14 9.08 25.19 -15.77
N PRO A 15 8.48 26.38 -15.53
CA PRO A 15 7.15 26.52 -14.94
C PRO A 15 5.96 26.10 -15.83
N GLU A 16 6.17 25.78 -17.11
CA GLU A 16 5.10 25.27 -17.98
C GLU A 16 4.58 23.90 -17.49
N TRP A 17 5.46 23.11 -16.85
CA TRP A 17 5.08 21.83 -16.25
C TRP A 17 4.08 21.98 -15.11
N LYS A 18 3.20 20.98 -14.95
CA LYS A 18 2.24 20.89 -13.84
C LYS A 18 2.34 19.50 -13.21
N PHE A 19 2.65 19.46 -11.92
CA PHE A 19 2.77 18.22 -11.14
C PHE A 19 1.73 18.19 -10.02
N MET A 20 1.24 16.99 -9.72
CA MET A 20 0.47 16.71 -8.51
C MET A 20 1.12 15.56 -7.77
N LEU A 21 1.47 15.78 -6.50
CA LEU A 21 2.16 14.80 -5.66
C LEU A 21 1.17 14.19 -4.69
N LEU A 22 0.64 13.02 -5.03
CA LEU A 22 -0.33 12.31 -4.20
C LEU A 22 0.38 11.23 -3.37
N ARG A 23 0.48 11.45 -2.06
CA ARG A 23 1.03 10.48 -1.12
C ARG A 23 -0.09 9.58 -0.61
N TYR A 24 -0.20 8.38 -1.18
CA TYR A 24 -1.10 7.36 -0.67
C TYR A 24 -0.54 6.77 0.64
N PHE A 25 -1.46 6.35 1.50
CA PHE A 25 -1.14 5.59 2.70
C PHE A 25 -1.25 4.10 2.34
N ASN A 26 -2.13 3.36 3.01
CA ASN A 26 -2.40 1.95 2.73
C ASN A 26 -3.78 1.82 2.08
N PRO A 27 -3.90 1.93 0.74
CA PRO A 27 -5.16 1.70 0.06
C PRO A 27 -5.57 0.23 0.20
N VAL A 28 -6.84 -0.01 0.50
CA VAL A 28 -7.40 -1.35 0.71
C VAL A 28 -8.83 -1.42 0.16
N GLY A 29 -9.31 -2.64 -0.07
CA GLY A 29 -10.67 -2.90 -0.54
C GLY A 29 -10.73 -3.43 -1.97
N ALA A 30 -11.90 -3.33 -2.57
CA ALA A 30 -12.20 -3.81 -3.91
C ALA A 30 -13.36 -3.00 -4.50
N HIS A 31 -13.57 -3.09 -5.81
CA HIS A 31 -14.75 -2.53 -6.44
C HIS A 31 -16.02 -3.21 -5.88
N PRO A 32 -17.12 -2.47 -5.59
CA PRO A 32 -18.30 -3.02 -4.93
C PRO A 32 -19.02 -4.13 -5.71
N SER A 33 -18.77 -4.26 -7.02
CA SER A 33 -19.29 -5.39 -7.80
C SER A 33 -18.65 -6.74 -7.45
N GLY A 34 -17.49 -6.73 -6.77
CA GLY A 34 -16.71 -7.94 -6.48
C GLY A 34 -15.90 -8.49 -7.66
N TYR A 35 -15.96 -7.86 -8.84
CA TYR A 35 -15.23 -8.33 -10.03
C TYR A 35 -13.81 -7.77 -10.18
N ILE A 36 -13.49 -6.70 -9.46
CA ILE A 36 -12.18 -6.04 -9.52
C ILE A 36 -11.70 -5.84 -8.08
N GLY A 37 -10.52 -6.36 -7.78
CA GLY A 37 -9.88 -6.25 -6.48
C GLY A 37 -8.37 -6.46 -6.61
N GLU A 38 -7.67 -6.43 -5.49
CA GLU A 38 -6.23 -6.69 -5.45
C GLU A 38 -5.95 -8.19 -5.69
N ASP A 39 -5.20 -8.52 -6.74
CA ASP A 39 -4.79 -9.89 -7.06
C ASP A 39 -3.29 -9.94 -7.38
N PRO A 40 -2.42 -9.88 -6.35
CA PRO A 40 -0.98 -9.86 -6.55
C PRO A 40 -0.49 -11.24 -7.00
N SER A 41 0.48 -11.24 -7.93
CA SER A 41 1.13 -12.48 -8.35
C SER A 41 2.02 -13.05 -7.23
N GLY A 42 1.85 -14.34 -6.94
CA GLY A 42 2.66 -15.04 -5.92
C GLY A 42 2.21 -14.76 -4.50
N ILE A 43 3.17 -14.56 -3.59
CA ILE A 43 2.90 -14.27 -2.17
C ILE A 43 2.65 -12.77 -2.01
N PRO A 44 1.47 -12.33 -1.52
CA PRO A 44 1.24 -10.92 -1.24
C PRO A 44 2.22 -10.41 -0.18
N ASN A 45 2.74 -9.20 -0.36
CA ASN A 45 3.55 -8.53 0.66
C ASN A 45 2.71 -7.60 1.55
N ASN A 46 1.54 -7.17 1.06
CA ASN A 46 0.64 -6.27 1.79
C ASN A 46 -0.28 -7.06 2.74
N LEU A 47 -0.65 -6.43 3.86
CA LEU A 47 -1.47 -7.02 4.92
C LEU A 47 -2.83 -7.52 4.40
N MET A 48 -3.59 -6.65 3.73
CA MET A 48 -4.97 -6.96 3.33
C MET A 48 -5.11 -8.13 2.34
N PRO A 49 -4.38 -8.21 1.23
CA PRO A 49 -4.49 -9.36 0.33
C PRO A 49 -3.99 -10.64 1.00
N LEU A 50 -3.04 -10.56 1.95
CA LEU A 50 -2.60 -11.72 2.71
C LEU A 50 -3.68 -12.23 3.67
N ILE A 51 -4.35 -11.32 4.41
CA ILE A 51 -5.52 -11.65 5.24
C ILE A 51 -6.63 -12.27 4.40
N GLN A 52 -6.93 -11.71 3.24
CA GLN A 52 -7.97 -12.23 2.33
C GLN A 52 -7.63 -13.66 1.87
N GLN A 53 -6.37 -13.93 1.50
CA GLN A 53 -5.92 -15.27 1.13
C GLN A 53 -6.06 -16.27 2.28
N VAL A 54 -5.79 -15.88 3.53
CA VAL A 54 -6.04 -16.73 4.71
C VAL A 54 -7.55 -16.98 4.88
N ALA A 55 -8.38 -15.94 4.77
CA ALA A 55 -9.83 -16.04 4.93
C ALA A 55 -10.49 -17.00 3.93
N VAL A 56 -9.95 -17.10 2.71
CA VAL A 56 -10.43 -18.04 1.67
C VAL A 56 -9.66 -19.37 1.65
N GLY A 57 -8.81 -19.64 2.64
CA GLY A 57 -8.08 -20.91 2.79
C GLY A 57 -6.93 -21.12 1.81
N ARG A 58 -6.49 -20.09 1.08
CA ARG A 58 -5.28 -20.15 0.23
C ARG A 58 -3.99 -20.14 1.07
N ARG A 59 -4.07 -19.76 2.35
CA ARG A 59 -2.96 -19.78 3.33
C ARG A 59 -3.47 -20.23 4.69
N GLU A 60 -2.60 -20.85 5.47
CA GLU A 60 -2.94 -21.36 6.80
C GLU A 60 -3.08 -20.25 7.85
N ALA A 61 -2.18 -19.27 7.83
CA ALA A 61 -2.15 -18.21 8.84
C ALA A 61 -1.54 -16.90 8.32
N LEU A 62 -1.86 -15.82 9.03
CA LEU A 62 -1.21 -14.50 8.90
C LEU A 62 0.01 -14.46 9.83
N THR A 63 1.14 -13.95 9.32
CA THR A 63 2.28 -13.55 10.16
C THR A 63 2.16 -12.07 10.51
N VAL A 64 2.11 -11.74 11.79
CA VAL A 64 2.15 -10.36 12.29
C VAL A 64 3.62 -9.98 12.52
N PHE A 65 4.10 -8.94 11.83
CA PHE A 65 5.47 -8.47 11.97
C PHE A 65 5.57 -7.46 13.11
N GLY A 66 6.04 -7.92 14.27
CA GLY A 66 6.27 -7.10 15.47
C GLY A 66 5.07 -7.06 16.42
N ASN A 67 5.37 -7.05 17.72
CA ASN A 67 4.40 -7.03 18.82
C ASN A 67 4.88 -6.15 20.00
N ASP A 68 5.90 -5.35 19.77
CA ASP A 68 6.60 -4.51 20.74
C ASP A 68 6.73 -3.04 20.28
N TYR A 69 5.97 -2.64 19.26
CA TYR A 69 5.89 -1.25 18.84
C TYR A 69 5.23 -0.39 19.92
N SER A 70 5.53 0.92 19.91
CA SER A 70 4.90 1.90 20.80
C SER A 70 3.48 2.25 20.33
N THR A 71 2.63 1.23 20.20
CA THR A 71 1.21 1.32 19.87
C THR A 71 0.40 0.68 21.01
N LYS A 72 -0.92 0.84 20.99
CA LYS A 72 -1.80 0.39 22.10
C LYS A 72 -1.73 -1.13 22.33
N ASP A 73 -1.56 -1.91 21.26
CA ASP A 73 -1.54 -3.38 21.30
C ASP A 73 -0.17 -3.98 20.92
N GLY A 74 0.85 -3.14 20.71
CA GLY A 74 2.19 -3.56 20.32
C GLY A 74 2.38 -3.82 18.82
N THR A 75 1.32 -3.78 18.01
CA THR A 75 1.38 -4.04 16.55
C THR A 75 1.42 -2.74 15.73
N GLY A 76 1.93 -2.80 14.49
CA GLY A 76 2.11 -1.65 13.60
C GLY A 76 1.75 -1.92 12.15
#